data_AF-A0A8X6XMY1-F1
#
_entry.id   AF-A0A8X6XMY1-F1
#
_cell.length_a   1.000
_cell.length_b   1.000
_cell.length_c   1.000
_cell.angle_alpha   90.00
_cell.angle_beta   90.00
_cell.angle_gamma   90.00
#
_symmetry.space_group_name_H-M   'P 1'
#
loop_
_entity.id
_entity.type
_entity.pdbx_description
1 polymer ?
#
loop_
_entity_poly.entity_id
_entity_poly.type
_entity_poly.pdbx_seq_one_letter_code
_entity_poly.pdbx_strand_id
1 'polypeptide(L)'
;MNFGPGTYKPELKRQSAEWRHAESPRSQKVCQNPYPVKLIVIVAYDVRGVNVCHFVSHGRTVTAQYYRDFLVRRGVRDKRQILWTVQ
;
A
#
# COMPACT_ATOMS: atom_id res chain seq x y z
N MET A 1 -10.47 33.13 21.66
CA MET A 1 -11.63 32.90 20.76
C MET A 1 -11.97 31.43 20.80
N ASN A 2 -13.06 31.06 21.48
CA ASN A 2 -13.51 29.68 21.60
C ASN A 2 -14.50 29.38 20.47
N PHE A 3 -14.18 28.43 19.60
CA PHE A 3 -15.07 27.97 18.53
C PHE A 3 -16.03 26.93 19.10
N GLY A 4 -17.34 27.24 19.11
CA GLY A 4 -18.39 26.32 19.55
C GLY A 4 -18.62 25.15 18.57
N PRO A 5 -19.26 24.06 19.04
CA PRO A 5 -19.51 22.86 18.24
C PRO A 5 -20.59 23.17 17.20
N GLY A 6 -20.18 23.29 15.93
CA GLY A 6 -21.11 23.61 14.83
C GLY A 6 -20.57 24.60 13.80
N THR A 7 -19.29 24.98 13.86
CA THR A 7 -18.71 25.87 12.83
C THR A 7 -18.60 25.12 11.51
N TYR A 8 -19.60 25.30 10.64
CA TYR A 8 -19.61 24.81 9.26
C TYR A 8 -18.39 25.35 8.51
N LYS A 9 -17.48 24.46 8.07
CA LYS A 9 -16.29 24.80 7.30
C LYS A 9 -16.54 24.58 5.80
N PRO A 10 -16.76 25.63 5.00
CA PRO A 10 -17.08 25.51 3.57
C PRO A 10 -15.92 24.90 2.76
N GLU A 11 -14.67 25.01 3.21
CA GLU A 11 -13.51 24.38 2.55
C GLU A 11 -13.62 22.86 2.47
N LEU A 12 -14.34 22.21 3.41
CA LEU A 12 -14.48 20.74 3.43
C LEU A 12 -15.48 20.21 2.40
N LYS A 13 -16.34 21.09 1.85
CA LYS A 13 -17.44 20.70 0.94
C LYS A 13 -17.09 20.89 -0.54
N ARG A 14 -15.92 21.44 -0.85
CA ARG A 14 -15.49 21.78 -2.21
C ARG A 14 -15.10 20.56 -3.07
N GLN A 15 -15.00 19.35 -2.49
CA GLN A 15 -14.62 18.13 -3.22
C GLN A 15 -15.80 17.25 -3.70
N SER A 16 -17.07 17.62 -3.48
CA SER A 16 -18.20 16.72 -3.82
C SER A 16 -19.38 17.34 -4.56
N ALA A 17 -19.27 18.59 -5.02
CA ALA A 17 -20.33 19.23 -5.79
C ALA A 17 -20.19 18.93 -7.30
N GLU A 18 -20.49 17.69 -7.69
CA GLU A 18 -20.86 17.42 -9.08
C GLU A 18 -22.28 17.95 -9.29
N TRP A 19 -22.43 18.96 -10.15
CA TRP A 19 -23.74 19.47 -10.55
C TRP A 19 -24.41 18.44 -11.47
N ARG A 20 -25.55 17.90 -11.06
CA ARG A 20 -26.34 16.92 -11.82
C ARG A 20 -27.78 17.42 -12.00
N HIS A 21 -28.41 17.04 -13.11
CA HIS A 21 -29.83 17.28 -13.36
C HIS A 21 -30.70 16.39 -12.44
N ALA A 22 -31.95 16.80 -12.18
CA ALA A 22 -32.86 16.13 -11.26
C ALA A 22 -33.16 14.65 -11.64
N GLU A 23 -33.10 14.34 -12.93
CA GLU A 23 -33.31 12.99 -13.47
C GLU A 23 -32.03 12.15 -13.52
N SER A 24 -30.90 12.72 -13.11
CA SER A 24 -29.63 11.99 -13.13
C SER A 24 -29.64 10.88 -12.09
N PRO A 25 -29.16 9.66 -12.44
CA PRO A 25 -28.92 8.61 -11.47
C PRO A 25 -28.03 9.10 -10.33
N ARG A 26 -28.36 8.72 -9.09
CA ARG A 26 -27.54 9.04 -7.92
C ARG A 26 -26.13 8.48 -8.14
N SER A 27 -25.11 9.29 -7.91
CA SER A 27 -23.73 8.81 -7.92
C SER A 27 -23.57 7.68 -6.91
N GLN A 28 -23.37 6.47 -7.42
CA GLN A 28 -23.00 5.34 -6.61
C GLN A 28 -21.52 5.49 -6.30
N LYS A 29 -21.21 5.80 -5.04
CA LYS A 29 -19.84 5.67 -4.56
C LYS A 29 -19.45 4.21 -4.77
N VAL A 30 -18.52 3.96 -5.69
CA VAL A 30 -17.90 2.64 -5.83
C VAL A 30 -17.13 2.40 -4.54
N CYS A 31 -17.76 1.70 -3.61
CA CYS A 31 -17.04 1.09 -2.52
C CYS A 31 -16.22 -0.03 -3.17
N GLN A 32 -14.90 0.10 -3.19
CA GLN A 32 -14.08 -1.04 -3.55
C GLN A 32 -14.38 -2.12 -2.51
N ASN A 33 -15.11 -3.16 -2.93
CA ASN A 33 -15.16 -4.39 -2.16
C ASN A 33 -13.72 -4.88 -2.07
N PRO A 34 -13.11 -5.02 -0.88
CA PRO A 34 -11.78 -5.57 -0.79
C PRO A 34 -11.85 -6.98 -1.37
N TYR A 35 -11.40 -7.15 -2.61
CA TYR A 35 -11.29 -8.46 -3.22
C TYR A 35 -10.53 -9.39 -2.26
N PRO A 36 -10.94 -10.66 -2.11
CA PRO A 36 -10.20 -11.61 -1.28
C PRO A 36 -8.79 -11.90 -1.84
N VAL A 37 -8.50 -11.46 -3.06
CA VAL A 37 -7.26 -11.73 -3.80
C VAL A 37 -6.36 -10.50 -3.74
N LYS A 38 -5.87 -10.15 -2.53
CA LYS A 38 -4.75 -9.22 -2.40
C LYS A 38 -3.45 -9.99 -2.62
N LEU A 39 -2.66 -9.58 -3.61
CA LEU A 39 -1.30 -10.07 -3.83
C LEU A 39 -0.34 -9.24 -2.98
N ILE A 40 0.48 -9.92 -2.18
CA ILE A 40 1.56 -9.29 -1.42
C ILE A 40 2.88 -9.71 -2.06
N VAL A 41 3.77 -8.75 -2.30
CA VAL A 41 5.09 -8.99 -2.88
C VAL A 41 6.14 -8.36 -1.96
N ILE A 42 7.20 -9.11 -1.67
CA ILE A 42 8.38 -8.62 -0.96
C ILE A 42 9.45 -8.32 -2.00
N VAL A 43 9.85 -7.05 -2.08
CA VAL A 43 10.88 -6.59 -3.03
C VAL A 43 12.07 -6.03 -2.26
N ALA A 44 13.27 -6.48 -2.61
CA ALA A 44 14.52 -5.88 -2.15
C ALA A 44 15.30 -5.35 -3.36
N TYR A 45 15.78 -4.11 -3.28
CA TYR A 45 16.45 -3.42 -4.38
C TYR A 45 17.65 -2.60 -3.90
N ASP A 46 18.46 -2.14 -4.84
CA ASP A 46 19.62 -1.28 -4.64
C ASP A 46 19.84 -0.32 -5.82
N VAL A 47 20.96 0.42 -5.80
CA VAL A 47 21.33 1.38 -6.85
C VAL A 47 21.56 0.74 -8.23
N ARG A 48 21.77 -0.58 -8.28
CA ARG A 48 21.96 -1.39 -9.50
C ARG A 48 20.66 -2.06 -9.96
N GLY A 49 19.66 -2.20 -9.09
CA GLY A 49 18.32 -2.68 -9.45
C GLY A 49 17.65 -3.57 -8.41
N VAL A 50 16.68 -4.37 -8.85
CA VAL A 50 15.91 -5.28 -7.98
C VAL A 50 16.68 -6.59 -7.77
N ASN A 51 17.04 -6.86 -6.52
CA ASN A 51 17.80 -8.05 -6.11
C ASN A 51 16.91 -9.23 -5.73
N VAL A 52 15.72 -8.95 -5.18
CA VAL A 52 14.74 -9.96 -4.77
C VAL A 52 13.34 -9.50 -5.14
N CYS A 53 12.58 -10.38 -5.77
CA CYS A 53 11.15 -10.24 -5.99
C CYS A 53 10.48 -11.54 -5.55
N HIS A 54 9.69 -11.49 -4.48
CA HIS A 54 9.08 -12.67 -3.89
C HIS A 54 7.56 -12.49 -3.73
N PHE A 55 6.81 -13.32 -4.43
CA PHE A 55 5.36 -13.37 -4.34
C PHE A 55 4.93 -14.16 -3.10
N VAL A 56 4.14 -13.53 -2.24
CA VAL A 56 3.50 -14.18 -1.10
C VAL A 56 2.27 -14.92 -1.63
N SER A 57 2.11 -16.18 -1.21
CA SER A 57 0.96 -17.00 -1.57
C SER A 57 -0.35 -16.30 -1.21
N HIS A 58 -1.33 -16.39 -2.11
CA HIS A 58 -2.68 -15.86 -1.90
C HIS A 58 -3.26 -16.24 -0.54
N GLY A 59 -3.97 -15.30 0.09
CA GLY A 59 -4.60 -15.51 1.39
C GLY A 59 -3.63 -15.54 2.58
N ARG A 60 -2.32 -15.34 2.38
CA ARG A 60 -1.36 -15.15 3.46
C ARG A 60 -0.95 -13.70 3.62
N THR A 61 -0.78 -13.28 4.87
CA THR A 61 -0.22 -11.99 5.26
C THR A 61 1.23 -12.17 5.69
N VAL A 62 2.07 -11.15 5.45
CA VAL A 62 3.45 -11.12 5.91
C VAL A 62 3.47 -10.78 7.41
N THR A 63 3.62 -11.79 8.25
CA THR A 63 3.86 -11.61 9.69
C THR A 63 5.36 -11.44 9.97
N ALA A 64 5.72 -11.03 11.20
CA ALA A 64 7.12 -10.92 11.60
C ALA A 64 7.89 -12.25 11.45
N GLN A 65 7.28 -13.37 11.84
CA GLN A 65 7.87 -14.70 11.69
C GLN A 65 8.07 -15.05 10.20
N TYR A 66 7.05 -14.83 9.37
CA TYR A 66 7.16 -15.07 7.92
C TYR A 66 8.32 -14.28 7.31
N TYR A 67 8.43 -13.00 7.68
CA TYR A 67 9.47 -12.12 7.17
C TYR A 67 10.87 -12.55 7.63
N ARG A 68 11.02 -12.98 8.90
CA ARG A 68 12.27 -13.52 9.43
C ARG A 68 12.71 -14.77 8.65
N ASP A 69 11.80 -15.71 8.45
CA ASP A 69 12.08 -16.94 7.71
C ASP A 69 12.45 -16.66 6.26
N PHE A 70 11.75 -15.70 5.64
CA PHE A 70 12.05 -15.23 4.29
C PHE A 70 13.48 -14.66 4.20
N LEU A 71 13.91 -13.82 5.15
CA LEU A 71 15.24 -13.22 5.15
C LEU A 71 16.36 -14.26 5.27
N VAL A 72 16.18 -15.27 6.12
CA VAL A 72 17.16 -16.36 6.31
C VAL A 72 17.24 -17.24 5.07
N ARG A 73 16.10 -17.68 4.52
CA ARG A 73 16.08 -18.61 3.37
C ARG A 73 16.62 -18.00 2.08
N ARG A 74 16.43 -16.70 1.87
CA ARG A 74 16.83 -16.04 0.62
C ARG A 74 18.25 -15.48 0.65
N GLY A 75 18.96 -15.54 1.78
CA GLY A 75 20.32 -15.03 1.92
C GLY A 75 20.41 -13.58 1.47
N VAL A 76 19.37 -12.77 1.72
CA VAL A 76 19.28 -11.38 1.21
C VAL A 76 20.46 -10.54 1.69
N ARG A 77 21.01 -10.87 2.87
CA ARG A 77 22.25 -10.29 3.41
C ARG A 77 23.50 -10.79 2.70
N ASP A 78 23.60 -12.09 2.42
CA ASP A 78 24.83 -12.71 1.92
C ASP A 78 25.11 -12.41 0.45
N LYS A 79 24.06 -12.28 -0.38
CA LYS A 79 24.21 -11.91 -1.80
C LYS A 79 24.88 -10.55 -2.01
N ARG A 80 24.89 -9.68 -0.98
CA ARG A 80 25.57 -8.38 -1.00
C ARG A 80 26.98 -8.41 -0.43
N GLN A 81 27.31 -9.32 0.50
CA GLN A 81 28.65 -9.36 1.14
C GLN A 81 29.78 -9.54 0.11
N ILE A 82 29.52 -10.30 -0.96
CA ILE A 82 30.48 -10.56 -2.05
C ILE A 82 30.84 -9.28 -2.84
N LEU A 83 30.00 -8.24 -2.79
CA LEU A 83 30.22 -6.97 -3.53
C LEU A 83 30.93 -5.89 -2.70
N TRP A 84 31.04 -6.06 -1.38
CA TRP A 84 31.74 -5.12 -0.49
C TRP A 84 33.21 -5.48 -0.27
N THR A 85 33.67 -6.62 -0.78
CA THR A 85 35.05 -7.13 -0.56
C THR A 85 36.04 -6.65 -1.62
N VAL A 86 35.62 -5.82 -2.58
CA VAL A 86 36.52 -5.23 -3.60
C VAL A 86 36.52 -3.70 -3.43
N GLN A 87 37.37 -3.21 -2.54
CA GLN A 87 37.85 -1.83 -2.49
C GLN A 87 39.35 -1.82 -2.23
#